data_AF-W7AVC2-F1
#
_entry.id   AF-W7AVC2-F1
#
_cell.length_a   1.000
_cell.length_b   1.000
_cell.length_c   1.000
_cell.angle_alpha   90.00
_cell.angle_beta   90.00
_cell.angle_gamma   90.00
#
_symmetry.space_group_name_H-M   'P 1'
#
loop_
_entity.id
_entity.type
_entity.pdbx_description
1 polymer ?
#
loop_
_entity_poly.entity_id
_entity_poly.type
_entity_poly.pdbx_seq_one_letter_code
_entity_poly.pdbx_strand_id
1 'polypeptide(L)'
;MDAVSNSVTVNSYKKALNYLKEKYQNIDIFDVSGTTNINDETITEFIKSSILSPNDKQIVEMFNEKKINKLMLINYMENKVKTVLQGKIHLLLVLASPIWITYMLRLSKTLWAKVFTSIAALCMFFNFFASFLLHNFDWKPELFFLIEKIDHIGIFLMISGSCLPLPALLFNKLKFVSYIILQGLTSLLGCLFICFSRFSTGNRITRALTYVIAGFLHALFLKDYIMGLIPKEIIFFFFLAGIYCLGALIYSMKKPNPIKGSSI
;
A
#
# COMPACT_ATOMS: atom_id res chain seq x y z
N MET A 1 -23.10 12.32 35.93
CA MET A 1 -23.25 11.29 34.87
C MET A 1 -21.99 11.15 34.00
N ASP A 2 -21.03 12.06 34.07
CA ASP A 2 -19.84 12.07 33.20
C ASP A 2 -18.71 11.11 33.62
N ALA A 3 -18.58 10.80 34.91
CA ALA A 3 -17.54 9.89 35.42
C ALA A 3 -17.79 8.41 35.04
N VAL A 4 -19.06 8.00 34.90
CA VAL A 4 -19.46 6.63 34.54
C VAL A 4 -19.35 6.39 33.03
N SER A 5 -19.61 7.41 32.22
CA SER A 5 -19.39 7.38 30.76
C SER A 5 -17.91 7.25 30.40
N ASN A 6 -17.03 8.00 31.09
CA ASN A 6 -15.58 7.94 30.90
C ASN A 6 -14.97 6.62 31.40
N SER A 7 -15.48 6.03 32.48
CA SER A 7 -14.96 4.75 32.97
C SER A 7 -15.33 3.57 32.07
N VAL A 8 -16.55 3.55 31.51
CA VAL A 8 -17.01 2.50 30.57
C VAL A 8 -16.23 2.56 29.25
N THR A 9 -15.98 3.75 28.71
CA THR A 9 -15.22 3.92 27.47
C THR A 9 -13.75 3.53 27.63
N VAL A 10 -13.08 4.00 28.68
CA VAL A 10 -11.67 3.64 28.97
C VAL A 10 -11.49 2.13 29.18
N ASN A 11 -12.46 1.47 29.82
CA ASN A 11 -12.42 0.02 30.05
C ASN A 11 -12.63 -0.77 28.75
N SER A 12 -13.48 -0.28 27.84
CA SER A 12 -13.68 -0.85 26.51
C SER A 12 -12.43 -0.75 25.63
N TYR A 13 -11.74 0.40 25.63
CA TYR A 13 -10.48 0.58 24.91
C TYR A 13 -9.37 -0.32 25.45
N LYS A 14 -9.22 -0.43 26.77
CA LYS A 14 -8.25 -1.36 27.39
C LYS A 14 -8.53 -2.81 27.05
N LYS A 15 -9.81 -3.21 27.02
CA LYS A 15 -10.21 -4.58 26.66
C LYS A 15 -9.96 -4.88 25.19
N ALA A 16 -10.23 -3.94 24.29
CA ALA A 16 -9.89 -4.06 22.88
C ALA A 16 -8.37 -4.10 22.66
N LEU A 17 -7.60 -3.24 23.34
CA LEU A 17 -6.14 -3.24 23.30
C LEU A 17 -5.55 -4.53 23.84
N ASN A 18 -6.07 -5.09 24.93
CA ASN A 18 -5.60 -6.36 25.49
C ASN A 18 -5.97 -7.55 24.58
N TYR A 19 -7.17 -7.55 24.00
CA TYR A 19 -7.56 -8.54 23.00
C TYR A 19 -6.66 -8.50 21.77
N LEU A 20 -6.33 -7.30 21.26
CA LEU A 20 -5.37 -7.13 20.18
C LEU A 20 -3.95 -7.51 20.63
N LYS A 21 -3.56 -7.20 21.87
CA LYS A 21 -2.24 -7.56 22.38
C LYS A 21 -2.08 -9.07 22.48
N GLU A 22 -3.06 -9.79 23.05
CA GLU A 22 -3.04 -11.27 23.13
C GLU A 22 -3.13 -11.92 21.76
N LYS A 23 -3.97 -11.41 20.85
CA LYS A 23 -4.15 -11.96 19.50
C LYS A 23 -2.93 -11.74 18.60
N TYR A 24 -2.14 -10.70 18.83
CA TYR A 24 -1.02 -10.31 17.97
C TYR A 24 0.37 -10.44 18.64
N GLN A 25 0.45 -10.91 19.90
CA GLN A 25 1.71 -11.02 20.65
C GLN A 25 2.73 -12.00 20.05
N ASN A 26 2.27 -12.98 19.28
CA ASN A 26 3.09 -14.03 18.66
C ASN A 26 2.90 -14.11 17.14
N ILE A 27 2.39 -13.05 16.50
CA ILE A 27 2.30 -13.04 15.04
C ILE A 27 3.69 -12.76 14.48
N ASP A 28 4.29 -13.78 13.89
CA ASP A 28 5.42 -13.57 13.01
C ASP A 28 4.91 -12.72 11.84
N ILE A 29 5.44 -11.50 11.76
CA ILE A 29 5.10 -10.49 10.78
C ILE A 29 5.39 -11.00 9.34
N PHE A 30 6.25 -12.01 9.23
CA PHE A 30 6.62 -12.69 8.00
C PHE A 30 5.91 -14.03 7.79
N ASP A 31 5.06 -14.48 8.72
CA ASP A 31 4.22 -15.66 8.53
C ASP A 31 3.08 -15.36 7.55
N VAL A 32 3.08 -16.08 6.42
CA VAL A 32 2.09 -15.97 5.35
C VAL A 32 1.10 -17.12 5.33
N SER A 33 1.24 -18.13 6.20
CA SER A 33 0.45 -19.37 6.18
C SER A 33 -1.06 -19.16 6.21
N GLY A 34 -1.54 -18.07 6.84
CA GLY A 34 -2.95 -17.67 6.87
C GLY A 34 -3.42 -16.70 5.78
N THR A 35 -2.54 -16.31 4.84
CA THR A 35 -2.82 -15.26 3.84
C THR A 35 -2.65 -15.67 2.38
N THR A 36 -2.10 -16.87 2.14
CA THR A 36 -1.99 -17.49 0.83
C THR A 36 -2.75 -18.81 0.79
N ASN A 37 -3.22 -19.19 -0.40
CA ASN A 37 -3.77 -20.54 -0.63
C ASN A 37 -2.67 -21.53 -1.05
N ILE A 38 -1.41 -21.08 -1.19
CA ILE A 38 -0.27 -21.90 -1.60
C ILE A 38 0.25 -22.65 -0.38
N ASN A 39 0.05 -23.97 -0.37
CA ASN A 39 0.55 -24.88 0.64
C ASN A 39 1.86 -25.58 0.18
N ASP A 40 2.47 -26.37 1.07
CA ASP A 40 3.72 -27.08 0.78
C ASP A 40 3.62 -28.08 -0.39
N GLU A 41 2.43 -28.64 -0.61
CA GLU A 41 2.14 -29.51 -1.74
C GLU A 41 2.22 -28.75 -3.08
N THR A 42 1.56 -27.59 -3.16
CA THR A 42 1.60 -26.71 -4.35
C THR A 42 3.03 -26.26 -4.67
N ILE A 43 3.83 -25.95 -3.64
CA ILE A 43 5.24 -25.58 -3.81
C ILE A 43 6.03 -26.75 -4.39
N THR A 44 5.80 -27.95 -3.86
CA THR A 44 6.47 -29.17 -4.31
C THR A 44 6.12 -29.51 -5.76
N GLU A 45 4.84 -29.38 -6.14
CA GLU A 45 4.39 -29.53 -7.53
C GLU A 45 5.05 -28.53 -8.46
N PHE A 46 5.13 -27.25 -8.06
CA PHE A 46 5.79 -26.20 -8.83
C PHE A 46 7.28 -26.52 -9.07
N ILE A 47 8.01 -26.89 -8.01
CA ILE A 47 9.43 -27.23 -8.09
C ILE A 47 9.68 -28.45 -8.99
N LYS A 48 8.78 -29.43 -8.97
CA LYS A 48 8.90 -30.68 -9.75
C LYS A 48 8.32 -30.58 -11.16
N SER A 49 7.67 -29.47 -11.52
CA SER A 49 7.03 -29.31 -12.81
C SER A 49 8.03 -29.46 -13.96
N SER A 50 7.68 -30.29 -14.94
CA SER A 50 8.47 -30.45 -16.17
C SER A 50 8.28 -29.29 -17.15
N ILE A 51 7.28 -28.43 -16.92
CA ILE A 51 6.86 -27.33 -17.81
C ILE A 51 7.14 -25.98 -17.12
N LEU A 52 8.41 -25.72 -16.79
CA LEU A 52 8.85 -24.45 -16.19
C LEU A 52 9.37 -23.49 -17.27
N SER A 53 9.00 -22.22 -17.19
CA SER A 53 9.61 -21.16 -18.01
C SER A 53 11.10 -20.98 -17.66
N PRO A 54 11.91 -20.32 -18.51
CA PRO A 54 13.30 -20.01 -18.18
C PRO A 54 13.45 -19.25 -16.85
N ASN A 55 12.55 -18.28 -16.57
CA ASN A 55 12.55 -17.52 -15.33
C ASN A 55 12.13 -18.39 -14.13
N ASP A 56 11.14 -19.28 -14.31
CA ASP A 56 10.72 -20.20 -13.25
C ASP A 56 11.85 -21.13 -12.82
N LYS A 57 12.61 -21.65 -13.80
CA LYS A 57 13.77 -22.52 -13.54
C LYS A 57 14.82 -21.80 -12.69
N GLN A 58 15.12 -20.54 -13.04
CA GLN A 58 16.07 -19.73 -12.26
C GLN A 58 15.55 -19.44 -10.85
N ILE A 59 14.24 -19.17 -10.68
CA ILE A 59 13.64 -18.99 -9.33
C ILE A 59 13.77 -20.26 -8.49
N VAL A 60 13.49 -21.43 -9.08
CA VAL A 60 13.63 -22.72 -8.39
C VAL A 60 15.08 -23.01 -8.03
N GLU A 61 16.02 -22.72 -8.93
CA GLU A 61 17.46 -22.83 -8.67
C GLU A 61 17.89 -21.91 -7.51
N MET A 62 17.52 -20.63 -7.54
CA MET A 62 17.78 -19.68 -6.45
C MET A 62 17.20 -20.14 -5.12
N PHE A 63 16.03 -20.79 -5.13
CA PHE A 63 15.41 -21.34 -3.93
C PHE A 63 16.19 -22.54 -3.38
N ASN A 64 16.58 -23.47 -4.26
CA ASN A 64 17.38 -24.64 -3.89
C ASN A 64 18.77 -24.25 -3.36
N GLU A 65 19.38 -23.21 -3.94
CA GLU A 65 20.64 -22.61 -3.48
C GLU A 65 20.49 -21.74 -2.23
N LYS A 66 19.28 -21.63 -1.66
CA LYS A 66 18.94 -20.79 -0.50
C LYS A 66 19.24 -19.29 -0.69
N LYS A 67 19.35 -18.82 -1.94
CA LYS A 67 19.46 -17.39 -2.28
C LYS A 67 18.14 -16.65 -2.04
N ILE A 68 17.02 -17.35 -2.20
CA ILE A 68 15.69 -16.87 -1.84
C ILE A 68 15.04 -17.81 -0.83
N ASN A 69 14.14 -17.28 0.01
CA ASN A 69 13.44 -18.07 1.01
C ASN A 69 12.04 -18.51 0.51
N LYS A 70 11.37 -19.34 1.29
CA LYS A 70 10.01 -19.86 0.98
C LYS A 70 9.01 -18.73 0.73
N LEU A 71 9.13 -17.64 1.49
CA LEU A 71 8.26 -16.47 1.41
C LEU A 71 8.37 -15.76 0.05
N MET A 72 9.60 -15.53 -0.42
CA MET A 72 9.88 -14.95 -1.73
C MET A 72 9.35 -15.83 -2.87
N LEU A 73 9.51 -17.16 -2.74
CA LEU A 73 8.99 -18.12 -3.71
C LEU A 73 7.45 -18.09 -3.78
N ILE A 74 6.78 -18.11 -2.62
CA ILE A 74 5.32 -17.99 -2.54
C ILE A 74 4.85 -16.69 -3.20
N ASN A 75 5.52 -15.57 -2.93
CA ASN A 75 5.15 -14.28 -3.49
C ASN A 75 5.33 -14.23 -5.03
N TYR A 76 6.39 -14.84 -5.55
CA TYR A 76 6.58 -15.01 -6.99
C TYR A 76 5.44 -15.82 -7.63
N MET A 77 5.11 -16.97 -7.03
CA MET A 77 4.03 -17.84 -7.49
C MET A 77 2.66 -17.14 -7.43
N GLU A 78 2.36 -16.41 -6.36
CA GLU A 78 1.12 -15.64 -6.24
C GLU A 78 0.99 -14.56 -7.31
N ASN A 79 2.08 -13.82 -7.56
CA ASN A 79 2.09 -12.77 -8.58
C ASN A 79 1.83 -13.36 -9.97
N LYS A 80 2.38 -14.53 -10.29
CA LYS A 80 2.13 -15.21 -11.57
C LYS A 80 0.65 -15.51 -11.82
N VAL A 81 -0.11 -15.82 -10.77
CA VAL A 81 -1.55 -16.10 -10.86
C VAL A 81 -2.38 -14.80 -10.87
N LYS A 82 -1.88 -13.70 -10.31
CA LYS A 82 -2.61 -12.44 -10.07
C LYS A 82 -2.60 -11.39 -11.21
N THR A 83 -2.03 -11.68 -12.38
CA THR A 83 -1.52 -10.63 -13.27
C THR A 83 -2.54 -9.87 -14.11
N VAL A 84 -3.60 -10.51 -14.63
CA VAL A 84 -4.29 -9.93 -15.79
C VAL A 84 -5.12 -8.69 -15.44
N LEU A 85 -5.86 -8.71 -14.32
CA LEU A 85 -6.74 -7.60 -13.97
C LEU A 85 -5.96 -6.43 -13.37
N GLN A 86 -5.03 -6.71 -12.45
CA GLN A 86 -4.22 -5.70 -11.77
C GLN A 86 -3.32 -4.97 -12.77
N GLY A 87 -2.64 -5.71 -13.65
CA GLY A 87 -1.80 -5.13 -14.69
C GLY A 87 -2.57 -4.21 -15.63
N LYS A 88 -3.79 -4.58 -16.04
CA LYS A 88 -4.64 -3.77 -16.94
C LYS A 88 -5.15 -2.48 -16.29
N ILE A 89 -5.54 -2.53 -15.02
CA ILE A 89 -6.01 -1.33 -14.30
C ILE A 89 -4.86 -0.31 -14.20
N HIS A 90 -3.66 -0.76 -13.82
CA HIS A 90 -2.51 0.15 -13.72
C HIS A 90 -2.05 0.68 -15.07
N LEU A 91 -2.09 -0.13 -16.14
CA LEU A 91 -1.86 0.33 -17.50
C LEU A 91 -2.82 1.46 -17.88
N LEU A 92 -4.12 1.28 -17.64
CA LEU A 92 -5.13 2.30 -17.93
C LEU A 92 -4.86 3.59 -17.16
N LEU A 93 -4.50 3.51 -15.87
CA LEU A 93 -4.18 4.66 -15.04
C LEU A 93 -2.94 5.42 -15.53
N VAL A 94 -1.91 4.70 -15.97
CA VAL A 94 -0.69 5.27 -16.57
C VAL A 94 -1.03 6.01 -17.87
N LEU A 95 -1.81 5.38 -18.76
CA LEU A 95 -2.22 6.00 -20.03
C LEU A 95 -3.15 7.20 -19.84
N ALA A 96 -4.04 7.15 -18.85
CA ALA A 96 -4.92 8.27 -18.51
C ALA A 96 -4.18 9.41 -17.79
N SER A 97 -2.95 9.19 -17.32
CA SER A 97 -2.22 10.14 -16.49
C SER A 97 -2.01 11.53 -17.09
N PRO A 98 -1.67 11.70 -18.38
CA PRO A 98 -1.49 13.03 -18.94
C PRO A 98 -2.79 13.86 -18.88
N ILE A 99 -3.96 13.22 -19.00
CA ILE A 99 -5.26 13.90 -19.00
C ILE A 99 -5.55 14.48 -17.62
N TRP A 100 -5.53 13.65 -16.57
CA TRP A 100 -5.87 14.14 -15.23
C TRP A 100 -4.78 15.02 -14.62
N ILE A 101 -3.50 14.79 -14.93
CA ILE A 101 -2.39 15.67 -14.52
C ILE A 101 -2.57 17.05 -15.13
N THR A 102 -2.80 17.12 -16.44
CA THR A 102 -3.02 18.41 -17.13
C THR A 102 -4.25 19.13 -16.58
N TYR A 103 -5.33 18.38 -16.33
CA TYR A 103 -6.55 18.94 -15.75
C TYR A 103 -6.30 19.54 -14.35
N MET A 104 -5.62 18.80 -13.46
CA MET A 104 -5.28 19.28 -12.11
C MET A 104 -4.39 20.53 -12.16
N LEU A 105 -3.35 20.53 -13.00
CA LEU A 105 -2.44 21.68 -13.14
C LEU A 105 -3.12 22.94 -13.70
N ARG A 106 -4.15 22.78 -14.54
CA ARG A 106 -4.98 23.90 -15.02
C ARG A 106 -5.84 24.51 -13.91
N LEU A 107 -6.31 23.68 -12.96
CA LEU A 107 -7.08 24.16 -11.80
C LEU A 107 -6.21 24.87 -10.76
N SER A 108 -4.92 24.52 -10.67
CA SER A 108 -3.95 25.15 -9.78
C SER A 108 -3.64 26.59 -10.22
N LYS A 109 -4.26 27.58 -9.55
CA LYS A 109 -4.12 29.01 -9.93
C LYS A 109 -2.79 29.64 -9.51
N THR A 110 -2.21 29.23 -8.39
CA THR A 110 -0.96 29.81 -7.86
C THR A 110 0.24 28.94 -8.20
N LEU A 111 1.44 29.54 -8.25
CA LEU A 111 2.69 28.79 -8.43
C LEU A 111 2.86 27.73 -7.34
N TRP A 112 2.55 28.09 -6.09
CA TRP A 112 2.59 27.19 -4.95
C TRP A 112 1.68 25.97 -5.15
N ALA A 113 0.43 26.20 -5.55
CA ALA A 113 -0.51 25.11 -5.85
C ALA A 113 -0.01 24.21 -6.98
N LYS A 114 0.56 24.79 -8.04
CA LYS A 114 1.10 24.03 -9.18
C LYS A 114 2.27 23.13 -8.77
N VAL A 115 3.18 23.63 -7.93
CA VAL A 115 4.33 22.84 -7.44
C VAL A 115 3.84 21.61 -6.67
N PHE A 116 3.00 21.79 -5.65
CA PHE A 116 2.56 20.65 -4.84
C PHE A 116 1.61 19.72 -5.59
N THR A 117 0.80 20.25 -6.52
CA THR A 117 -0.01 19.42 -7.43
C THR A 117 0.86 18.58 -8.36
N SER A 118 1.98 19.13 -8.85
CA SER A 118 2.95 18.40 -9.68
C SER A 118 3.62 17.27 -8.88
N ILE A 119 4.00 17.53 -7.62
CA ILE A 119 4.58 16.51 -6.75
C ILE A 119 3.58 15.39 -6.48
N ALA A 120 2.33 15.73 -6.14
CA ALA A 120 1.27 14.74 -5.93
C ALA A 120 1.01 13.90 -7.17
N ALA A 121 0.93 14.55 -8.34
CA ALA A 121 0.79 13.89 -9.64
C ALA A 121 1.94 12.91 -9.92
N LEU A 122 3.18 13.33 -9.65
CA LEU A 122 4.36 12.48 -9.87
C LEU A 122 4.36 11.27 -8.94
N CYS A 123 4.01 11.43 -7.67
CA CYS A 123 3.91 10.31 -6.72
C CYS A 123 2.84 9.30 -7.14
N MET A 124 1.66 9.77 -7.56
CA MET A 124 0.59 8.90 -8.06
C MET A 124 0.99 8.18 -9.35
N PHE A 125 1.56 8.91 -10.32
CA PHE A 125 2.04 8.34 -11.58
C PHE A 125 3.12 7.28 -11.32
N PHE A 126 4.10 7.57 -10.49
CA PHE A 126 5.18 6.65 -10.15
C PHE A 126 4.64 5.34 -9.57
N ASN A 127 3.69 5.42 -8.63
CA ASN A 127 3.07 4.23 -8.06
C ASN A 127 2.33 3.39 -9.12
N PHE A 128 1.52 4.04 -9.98
CA PHE A 128 0.82 3.33 -11.05
C PHE A 128 1.78 2.72 -12.07
N PHE A 129 2.86 3.42 -12.38
CA PHE A 129 3.87 2.96 -13.31
C PHE A 129 4.68 1.78 -12.76
N ALA A 130 5.10 1.84 -11.51
CA ALA A 130 5.77 0.73 -10.84
C ALA A 130 4.90 -0.54 -10.81
N SER A 131 3.62 -0.39 -10.46
CA SER A 131 2.66 -1.49 -10.44
C SER A 131 2.38 -2.04 -11.83
N PHE A 132 2.27 -1.16 -12.83
CA PHE A 132 2.17 -1.55 -14.23
C PHE A 132 3.37 -2.39 -14.66
N LEU A 133 4.60 -1.96 -14.35
CA LEU A 133 5.82 -2.71 -14.69
C LEU A 133 5.83 -4.07 -14.00
N LEU A 134 5.45 -4.16 -12.73
CA LEU A 134 5.47 -5.42 -11.97
C LEU A 134 4.55 -6.49 -12.57
N HIS A 135 3.33 -6.10 -12.96
CA HIS A 135 2.29 -7.06 -13.31
C HIS A 135 2.13 -7.38 -14.80
N ASN A 136 2.75 -6.59 -15.70
CA ASN A 136 2.58 -6.76 -17.15
C ASN A 136 3.79 -7.37 -17.88
N PHE A 137 4.93 -7.54 -17.21
CA PHE A 137 6.16 -8.05 -17.82
C PHE A 137 6.72 -9.26 -17.08
N ASP A 138 7.29 -10.21 -17.83
CA ASP A 138 7.97 -11.39 -17.27
C ASP A 138 9.46 -11.06 -17.02
N TRP A 139 9.73 -10.45 -15.87
CA TRP A 139 11.08 -10.03 -15.50
C TRP A 139 11.98 -11.19 -15.10
N LYS A 140 13.28 -11.01 -15.34
CA LYS A 140 14.30 -11.89 -14.74
C LYS A 140 14.14 -11.90 -13.20
N PRO A 141 14.43 -13.01 -12.52
CA PRO A 141 14.19 -13.19 -11.08
C PRO A 141 14.69 -12.05 -10.18
N GLU A 142 15.92 -11.59 -10.38
CA GLU A 142 16.51 -10.51 -9.58
C GLU A 142 15.78 -9.18 -9.77
N LEU A 143 15.40 -8.89 -11.02
CA LEU A 143 14.70 -7.66 -11.37
C LEU A 143 13.24 -7.70 -10.93
N PHE A 144 12.60 -8.89 -10.91
CA PHE A 144 11.27 -9.07 -10.36
C PHE A 144 11.21 -8.61 -8.90
N PHE A 145 12.11 -9.09 -8.04
CA PHE A 145 12.13 -8.69 -6.62
C PHE A 145 12.49 -7.21 -6.43
N LEU A 146 13.29 -6.63 -7.32
CA LEU A 146 13.59 -5.20 -7.29
C LEU A 146 12.35 -4.36 -7.65
N ILE A 147 11.65 -4.69 -8.74
CA ILE A 147 10.45 -3.97 -9.17
C ILE A 147 9.33 -4.15 -8.15
N GLU A 148 9.23 -5.31 -7.53
CA GLU A 148 8.30 -5.55 -6.42
C GLU A 148 8.57 -4.57 -5.25
N LYS A 149 9.84 -4.37 -4.87
CA LYS A 149 10.18 -3.36 -3.85
C LYS A 149 9.81 -1.95 -4.31
N ILE A 150 10.07 -1.60 -5.58
CA ILE A 150 9.74 -0.28 -6.14
C ILE A 150 8.24 -0.02 -6.09
N ASP A 151 7.42 -1.01 -6.43
CA ASP A 151 5.95 -0.93 -6.33
C ASP A 151 5.49 -0.64 -4.89
N HIS A 152 6.04 -1.37 -3.91
CA HIS A 152 5.73 -1.15 -2.50
C HIS A 152 6.22 0.22 -1.98
N ILE A 153 7.35 0.73 -2.48
CA ILE A 153 7.85 2.07 -2.17
C ILE A 153 6.90 3.13 -2.76
N GLY A 154 6.39 2.88 -3.96
CA GLY A 154 5.39 3.71 -4.62
C GLY A 154 4.17 3.98 -3.75
N ILE A 155 3.70 2.98 -2.99
CA ILE A 155 2.55 3.12 -2.10
C ILE A 155 2.83 4.13 -0.97
N PHE A 156 4.01 4.08 -0.34
CA PHE A 156 4.40 5.05 0.68
C PHE A 156 4.50 6.48 0.11
N LEU A 157 5.12 6.62 -1.06
CA LEU A 157 5.20 7.91 -1.75
C LEU A 157 3.81 8.43 -2.12
N MET A 158 2.90 7.56 -2.55
CA MET A 158 1.52 7.92 -2.88
C MET A 158 0.76 8.38 -1.63
N ILE A 159 0.85 7.66 -0.50
CA ILE A 159 0.18 8.03 0.76
C ILE A 159 0.63 9.41 1.24
N SER A 160 1.94 9.68 1.23
CA SER A 160 2.48 10.95 1.73
C SER A 160 2.32 12.09 0.72
N GLY A 161 2.57 11.82 -0.56
CA GLY A 161 2.64 12.83 -1.61
C GLY A 161 1.29 13.24 -2.19
N SER A 162 0.32 12.32 -2.31
CA SER A 162 -0.96 12.61 -2.98
C SER A 162 -1.78 13.70 -2.29
N CYS A 163 -1.66 13.81 -0.97
CA CYS A 163 -2.40 14.80 -0.18
C CYS A 163 -1.73 16.18 -0.14
N LEU A 164 -0.46 16.33 -0.54
CA LEU A 164 0.32 17.59 -0.41
C LEU A 164 -0.38 18.89 -0.89
N PRO A 165 -1.14 18.90 -2.00
CA PRO A 165 -1.75 20.13 -2.50
C PRO A 165 -2.76 20.72 -1.51
N LEU A 166 -3.42 19.87 -0.72
CA LEU A 166 -4.49 20.28 0.18
C LEU A 166 -3.94 21.05 1.40
N PRO A 167 -3.01 20.53 2.22
CA PRO A 167 -2.30 21.29 3.24
C PRO A 167 -1.56 22.51 2.71
N ALA A 168 -1.01 22.45 1.49
CA ALA A 168 -0.29 23.57 0.90
C ALA A 168 -1.19 24.81 0.69
N LEU A 169 -2.50 24.60 0.52
CA LEU A 169 -3.50 25.64 0.36
C LEU A 169 -4.16 26.06 1.67
N LEU A 170 -4.34 25.12 2.61
CA LEU A 170 -5.09 25.36 3.84
C LEU A 170 -4.22 25.82 5.02
N PHE A 171 -2.99 25.29 5.13
CA PHE A 171 -2.22 25.44 6.35
C PHE A 171 -1.37 26.71 6.31
N ASN A 172 -1.17 27.30 7.49
CA ASN A 172 -0.12 28.30 7.65
C ASN A 172 1.26 27.67 7.44
N LYS A 173 2.28 28.51 7.22
CA LYS A 173 3.64 28.06 6.87
C LYS A 173 4.23 27.06 7.88
N LEU A 174 4.10 27.34 9.18
CA LEU A 174 4.67 26.47 10.22
C LEU A 174 4.01 25.09 10.22
N LYS A 175 2.68 25.06 10.16
CA LYS A 175 1.92 23.81 10.19
C LYS A 175 2.11 22.98 8.92
N PHE A 176 2.24 23.65 7.78
CA PHE A 176 2.60 23.00 6.52
C PHE A 176 3.99 22.36 6.57
N VAL A 177 4.98 23.03 7.16
CA VAL A 177 6.32 22.45 7.39
C VAL A 177 6.24 21.24 8.31
N SER A 178 5.50 21.30 9.41
CA SER A 178 5.28 20.15 10.30
C SER A 178 4.65 18.96 9.56
N TYR A 179 3.67 19.24 8.69
CA TYR A 179 3.05 18.22 7.84
C TYR A 179 4.05 17.57 6.89
N ILE A 180 4.87 18.36 6.18
CA ILE A 180 5.89 17.85 5.26
C ILE A 180 6.91 16.99 6.02
N ILE A 181 7.40 17.45 7.18
CA ILE A 181 8.38 16.70 7.98
C ILE A 181 7.77 15.35 8.40
N LEU A 182 6.56 15.36 8.93
CA LEU A 182 5.90 14.13 9.39
C LEU A 182 5.73 13.14 8.22
N GLN A 183 5.09 13.58 7.14
CA GLN A 183 4.80 12.71 5.99
C GLN A 183 6.07 12.29 5.24
N GLY A 184 7.04 13.21 5.13
CA GLY A 184 8.35 12.91 4.56
C GLY A 184 9.10 11.85 5.36
N LEU A 185 9.10 11.94 6.70
CA LEU A 185 9.69 10.92 7.57
C LEU A 185 8.95 9.58 7.43
N THR A 186 7.61 9.58 7.39
CA THR A 186 6.83 8.36 7.17
C THR A 186 7.21 7.67 5.86
N SER A 187 7.27 8.43 4.75
CA SER A 187 7.65 7.86 3.46
C SER A 187 9.12 7.41 3.42
N LEU A 188 10.01 8.16 4.06
CA LEU A 188 11.44 7.82 4.14
C LEU A 188 11.63 6.53 4.93
N LEU A 189 11.05 6.44 6.12
CA LEU A 189 11.11 5.23 6.96
C LEU A 189 10.46 4.03 6.26
N GLY A 190 9.32 4.23 5.59
CA GLY A 190 8.67 3.19 4.80
C GLY A 190 9.56 2.68 3.65
N CYS A 191 10.21 3.60 2.92
CA CYS A 191 11.15 3.26 1.86
C CYS A 191 12.36 2.49 2.39
N LEU A 192 13.00 2.99 3.46
CA LEU A 192 14.13 2.31 4.10
C LEU A 192 13.70 0.92 4.60
N PHE A 193 12.53 0.80 5.19
CA PHE A 193 12.02 -0.47 5.66
C PHE A 193 11.83 -1.46 4.51
N ILE A 194 11.31 -1.05 3.34
CA ILE A 194 11.21 -1.94 2.18
C ILE A 194 12.59 -2.31 1.60
N CYS A 195 13.51 -1.35 1.52
CA CYS A 195 14.84 -1.60 0.98
C CYS A 195 15.62 -2.60 1.82
N PHE A 196 15.61 -2.42 3.15
CA PHE A 196 16.42 -3.18 4.11
C PHE A 196 15.70 -4.37 4.76
N SER A 197 14.38 -4.48 4.62
CA SER A 197 13.59 -5.62 5.12
C SER A 197 13.01 -6.47 3.99
N ARG A 198 12.45 -7.62 4.35
CA ARG A 198 11.66 -8.48 3.45
C ARG A 198 10.17 -8.13 3.47
N PHE A 199 9.86 -6.88 3.78
CA PHE A 199 8.49 -6.42 4.00
C PHE A 199 7.60 -6.53 2.75
N SER A 200 8.14 -6.30 1.55
CA SER A 200 7.39 -6.47 0.29
C SER A 200 6.82 -7.89 0.17
N THR A 201 7.62 -8.87 0.57
CA THR A 201 7.24 -10.29 0.54
C THR A 201 6.49 -10.77 1.77
N GLY A 202 6.32 -9.94 2.82
CA GLY A 202 5.77 -10.32 4.12
C GLY A 202 4.29 -10.71 4.16
N ASN A 203 3.70 -10.77 5.36
CA ASN A 203 2.27 -10.98 5.53
C ASN A 203 1.45 -9.79 4.97
N ARG A 204 0.41 -10.09 4.16
CA ARG A 204 -0.45 -9.06 3.55
C ARG A 204 -1.18 -8.19 4.57
N ILE A 205 -1.60 -8.78 5.69
CA ILE A 205 -2.29 -8.06 6.78
C ILE A 205 -1.35 -7.03 7.37
N THR A 206 -0.09 -7.41 7.65
CA THR A 206 0.92 -6.48 8.12
C THR A 206 1.10 -5.34 7.13
N ARG A 207 1.26 -5.65 5.84
CA ARG A 207 1.42 -4.62 4.80
C ARG A 207 0.26 -3.62 4.82
N ALA A 208 -0.96 -4.14 4.77
CA ALA A 208 -2.18 -3.35 4.80
C ALA A 208 -2.23 -2.45 6.06
N LEU A 209 -1.96 -3.02 7.24
CA LEU A 209 -1.96 -2.28 8.50
C LEU A 209 -0.89 -1.18 8.52
N THR A 210 0.32 -1.45 8.06
CA THR A 210 1.40 -0.44 8.00
C THR A 210 1.01 0.72 7.08
N TYR A 211 0.44 0.44 5.92
CA TYR A 211 -0.05 1.49 5.02
C TYR A 211 -1.18 2.27 5.67
N VAL A 212 -2.15 1.60 6.29
CA VAL A 212 -3.24 2.26 7.01
C VAL A 212 -2.70 3.17 8.10
N ILE A 213 -1.77 2.71 8.92
CA ILE A 213 -1.12 3.52 9.98
C ILE A 213 -0.44 4.76 9.38
N ALA A 214 0.31 4.60 8.28
CA ALA A 214 0.94 5.71 7.58
C ALA A 214 -0.10 6.74 7.08
N GLY A 215 -1.23 6.27 6.54
CA GLY A 215 -2.33 7.12 6.10
C GLY A 215 -3.04 7.83 7.26
N PHE A 216 -3.21 7.17 8.40
CA PHE A 216 -3.85 7.76 9.58
C PHE A 216 -3.05 8.92 10.19
N LEU A 217 -1.77 9.08 9.86
CA LEU A 217 -1.00 10.27 10.24
C LEU A 217 -1.57 11.57 9.65
N HIS A 218 -2.32 11.50 8.54
CA HIS A 218 -3.07 12.65 8.02
C HIS A 218 -4.18 13.11 8.99
N ALA A 219 -4.74 12.20 9.79
CA ALA A 219 -5.81 12.52 10.73
C ALA A 219 -5.35 13.41 11.90
N LEU A 220 -4.04 13.54 12.14
CA LEU A 220 -3.48 14.49 13.12
C LEU A 220 -3.80 15.96 12.76
N PHE A 221 -4.08 16.22 11.48
CA PHE A 221 -4.45 17.55 10.97
C PHE A 221 -5.95 17.67 10.67
N LEU A 222 -6.78 16.73 11.16
CA LEU A 222 -8.21 16.67 10.86
C LEU A 222 -8.95 17.97 11.23
N LYS A 223 -8.59 18.59 12.35
CA LYS A 223 -9.18 19.87 12.78
C LYS A 223 -8.95 20.96 11.73
N ASP A 224 -7.75 21.04 11.16
CA ASP A 224 -7.41 22.05 10.15
C ASP A 224 -8.14 21.80 8.84
N TYR A 225 -8.31 20.54 8.45
CA TYR A 225 -9.12 20.19 7.29
C TYR A 225 -10.59 20.59 7.50
N ILE A 226 -11.19 20.29 8.65
CA ILE A 226 -12.58 20.64 8.94
C ILE A 226 -12.79 22.16 8.97
N MET A 227 -11.82 22.92 9.51
CA MET A 227 -11.91 24.38 9.56
C MET A 227 -11.66 25.04 8.20
N GLY A 228 -10.85 24.42 7.34
CA GLY A 228 -10.44 24.98 6.06
C GLY A 228 -11.30 24.57 4.86
N LEU A 229 -12.10 23.51 4.98
CA LEU A 229 -12.90 22.95 3.89
C LEU A 229 -14.38 23.29 4.02
N ILE A 230 -15.04 23.40 2.87
CA ILE A 230 -16.51 23.53 2.83
C ILE A 230 -17.18 22.16 2.98
N PRO A 231 -18.46 22.08 3.39
CA PRO A 231 -19.12 20.81 3.74
C PRO A 231 -19.00 19.71 2.67
N LYS A 232 -19.14 20.05 1.38
CA LYS A 232 -19.01 19.09 0.28
C LYS A 232 -17.61 18.47 0.17
N GLU A 233 -16.57 19.24 0.47
CA GLU A 233 -15.18 18.77 0.42
C GLU A 233 -14.86 17.88 1.62
N ILE A 234 -15.42 18.21 2.80
CA ILE A 234 -15.32 17.37 4.00
C ILE A 234 -15.96 16.00 3.74
N ILE A 235 -17.17 15.96 3.18
CA ILE A 235 -17.85 14.70 2.84
C ILE A 235 -17.00 13.88 1.86
N PHE A 236 -16.47 14.53 0.82
CA PHE A 236 -15.61 13.86 -0.15
C PHE A 236 -14.31 13.33 0.48
N PHE A 237 -13.70 14.07 1.39
CA PHE A 237 -12.51 13.66 2.14
C PHE A 237 -12.77 12.40 2.97
N PHE A 238 -13.86 12.37 3.75
CA PHE A 238 -14.23 11.18 4.53
C PHE A 238 -14.63 10.00 3.66
N PHE A 239 -15.28 10.25 2.53
CA PHE A 239 -15.58 9.22 1.55
C PHE A 239 -14.31 8.55 1.00
N LEU A 240 -13.30 9.36 0.62
CA LEU A 240 -11.99 8.84 0.20
C LEU A 240 -11.28 8.07 1.32
N ALA A 241 -11.31 8.59 2.56
CA ALA A 241 -10.75 7.87 3.71
C ALA A 241 -11.46 6.53 3.97
N GLY A 242 -12.77 6.47 3.74
CA GLY A 242 -13.57 5.25 3.81
C GLY A 242 -13.16 4.23 2.74
N ILE A 243 -13.03 4.67 1.48
CA ILE A 243 -12.53 3.83 0.38
C ILE A 243 -11.13 3.30 0.69
N TYR A 244 -10.25 4.14 1.24
CA TYR A 244 -8.90 3.75 1.61
C TYR A 244 -8.90 2.62 2.65
N CYS A 245 -9.67 2.76 3.73
CA CYS A 245 -9.77 1.74 4.78
C CYS A 245 -10.44 0.45 4.27
N LEU A 246 -11.52 0.59 3.49
CA LEU A 246 -12.22 -0.54 2.90
C LEU A 246 -11.33 -1.30 1.91
N GLY A 247 -10.55 -0.59 1.10
CA GLY A 247 -9.57 -1.19 0.19
C GLY A 247 -8.52 -1.99 0.94
N ALA A 248 -7.97 -1.44 2.03
CA ALA A 248 -7.02 -2.17 2.88
C ALA A 248 -7.64 -3.41 3.53
N LEU A 249 -8.91 -3.33 3.96
CA LEU A 249 -9.65 -4.46 4.50
C LEU A 249 -9.86 -5.56 3.45
N ILE A 250 -10.34 -5.21 2.27
CA ILE A 250 -10.55 -6.17 1.16
C ILE A 250 -9.23 -6.81 0.75
N TYR A 251 -8.16 -6.01 0.62
CA TYR A 251 -6.83 -6.50 0.28
C TYR A 251 -6.26 -7.48 1.31
N SER A 252 -6.43 -7.18 2.61
CA SER A 252 -5.98 -8.05 3.69
C SER A 252 -6.82 -9.33 3.84
N MET A 253 -8.13 -9.24 3.63
CA MET A 253 -9.06 -10.38 3.75
C MET A 253 -9.14 -11.25 2.49
N LYS A 254 -8.70 -10.73 1.33
CA LYS A 254 -8.83 -11.40 0.02
C LYS A 254 -10.30 -11.75 -0.31
N LYS A 255 -11.23 -10.91 0.16
CA LYS A 255 -12.69 -11.08 0.03
C LYS A 255 -13.38 -9.71 -0.08
N PRO A 256 -14.51 -9.61 -0.80
CA PRO A 256 -15.13 -10.64 -1.63
C PRO A 256 -14.28 -10.93 -2.87
N ASN A 257 -14.35 -12.16 -3.39
CA ASN A 257 -13.71 -12.52 -4.65
C ASN A 257 -14.77 -12.38 -5.77
N PRO A 258 -14.77 -11.27 -6.54
CA PRO A 258 -15.83 -10.98 -7.49
C PRO A 258 -15.83 -11.91 -8.71
N ILE A 259 -14.77 -12.70 -8.92
CA ILE A 259 -14.65 -13.61 -10.06
C ILE A 259 -14.27 -15.01 -9.56
N LYS A 260 -15.21 -15.95 -9.66
CA LYS A 260 -14.97 -17.39 -9.40
C LYS A 260 -13.81 -17.87 -10.28
N GLY A 261 -12.76 -18.40 -9.66
CA GLY A 261 -11.57 -18.91 -10.35
C GLY A 261 -10.41 -17.90 -10.48
N SER A 262 -10.63 -16.62 -10.15
CA SER A 262 -9.52 -15.67 -9.96
C SER A 262 -9.10 -15.69 -8.49
N SER A 263 -7.82 -15.62 -8.18
CA SER A 263 -7.34 -15.54 -6.79
C SER A 263 -7.21 -14.09 -6.32
N ILE A 264 -8.18 -13.22 -6.65
CA ILE A 264 -8.25 -11.80 -6.21
C ILE A 264 -8.15 -11.75 -4.69
#